data_AF-A0A655ACW0-F1
#
_entry.id   AF-A0A655ACW0-F1
#
_cell.length_a   1.000
_cell.length_b   1.000
_cell.length_c   1.000
_cell.angle_alpha   90.00
_cell.angle_beta   90.00
_cell.angle_gamma   90.00
#
_symmetry.space_group_name_H-M   'P 1'
#
loop_
_entity.id
_entity.type
_entity.pdbx_description
1 polymer ?
#
loop_
_entity_poly.entity_id
_entity_poly.type
_entity_poly.pdbx_seq_one_letter_code
_entity_poly.pdbx_strand_id
1 'polypeptide(L)'
;MLSFAADLVGTVTRNPDAMLPLLSLPILIFGLLSIGLMPLKLFPHWIHPFVRNQPISQFVAALRALAGDTTKTASQVSWPVMAPTLTWLFAFVVILALSSTIVLARRP
;
A
#
# COMPACT_ATOMS: atom_id res chain seq x y z
N MET A 1 -2.76 -15.12 -14.90
CA MET A 1 -2.38 -14.30 -13.72
C MET A 1 -0.93 -14.56 -13.30
N LEU A 2 -0.50 -15.80 -13.08
CA LEU A 2 0.87 -16.12 -12.69
C LEU A 2 1.92 -15.80 -13.77
N SER A 3 1.63 -16.11 -15.05
CA SER A 3 2.52 -15.76 -16.17
C SER A 3 2.63 -14.24 -16.40
N PHE A 4 1.63 -13.45 -16.01
CA PHE A 4 1.66 -11.98 -16.13
C PHE A 4 2.56 -11.33 -15.09
N ALA A 5 2.61 -11.87 -13.86
CA ALA A 5 3.54 -11.43 -12.84
C ALA A 5 4.99 -11.80 -13.22
N ALA A 6 5.19 -13.01 -13.74
CA ALA A 6 6.51 -13.48 -14.18
C ALA A 6 7.07 -12.66 -15.34
N ASP A 7 6.24 -12.27 -16.32
CA ASP A 7 6.69 -11.51 -17.48
C ASP A 7 7.06 -10.06 -17.14
N LEU A 8 6.32 -9.44 -16.20
CA LEU A 8 6.58 -8.08 -15.73
C LEU A 8 7.83 -8.02 -14.83
N VAL A 9 8.04 -9.04 -13.99
CA VAL A 9 9.30 -9.23 -13.25
C VAL A 9 10.46 -9.49 -14.21
N GLY A 10 10.21 -10.29 -15.27
CA GLY A 10 11.17 -10.65 -16.30
C GLY A 10 11.63 -9.48 -17.19
N THR A 11 10.81 -8.44 -17.40
CA THR A 11 11.20 -7.29 -18.25
C THR A 11 11.92 -6.18 -17.48
N VAL A 12 11.86 -6.15 -16.14
CA VAL A 12 12.66 -5.23 -15.31
C VAL A 12 14.06 -5.81 -14.98
N THR A 13 14.36 -7.00 -15.51
CA THR A 13 15.60 -7.78 -15.31
C THR A 13 16.81 -7.22 -16.06
N ARG A 14 17.19 -5.96 -15.81
CA ARG A 14 18.52 -5.47 -16.19
C ARG A 14 19.53 -5.56 -15.05
N ASN A 15 19.07 -5.75 -13.81
CA ASN A 15 19.90 -6.14 -12.66
C ASN A 15 19.04 -6.76 -11.53
N PRO A 16 18.89 -8.10 -11.47
CA PRO A 16 18.08 -8.77 -10.46
C PRO A 16 18.57 -8.54 -9.02
N ASP A 17 19.87 -8.28 -8.82
CA ASP A 17 20.43 -8.00 -7.49
C ASP A 17 20.02 -6.63 -6.93
N ALA A 18 19.73 -5.66 -7.80
CA ALA A 18 19.26 -4.34 -7.39
C ALA A 18 17.73 -4.31 -7.15
N MET A 19 16.98 -5.26 -7.71
CA MET A 19 15.52 -5.34 -7.55
C MET A 19 15.11 -5.71 -6.12
N LEU A 20 15.82 -6.65 -5.49
CA LEU A 20 15.49 -7.09 -4.14
C LEU A 20 15.58 -5.95 -3.11
N PRO A 21 16.68 -5.17 -3.02
CA PRO A 21 16.73 -3.98 -2.16
C PRO A 21 15.68 -2.93 -2.53
N LEU A 22 15.47 -2.69 -3.83
CA LEU A 22 14.55 -1.67 -4.32
C LEU A 22 13.09 -1.97 -3.95
N LEU A 23 12.69 -3.24 -3.89
CA LEU A 23 11.36 -3.66 -3.49
C LEU A 23 11.23 -3.86 -1.97
N SER A 24 12.27 -4.40 -1.33
CA SER A 24 12.26 -4.66 0.12
C SER A 24 12.32 -3.39 0.96
N LEU A 25 13.10 -2.38 0.56
CA LEU A 25 13.20 -1.12 1.31
C LEU A 25 11.85 -0.41 1.46
N PRO A 26 11.06 -0.18 0.40
CA PRO A 26 9.72 0.39 0.53
C PRO A 26 8.82 -0.47 1.43
N ILE A 27 8.81 -1.79 1.24
CA ILE A 27 7.97 -2.69 2.05
C ILE A 27 8.32 -2.58 3.52
N LEU A 28 9.60 -2.57 3.86
CA LEU A 28 10.07 -2.41 5.24
C LEU A 28 9.72 -1.03 5.79
N ILE A 29 9.98 0.05 5.05
CA ILE A 29 9.69 1.41 5.50
C ILE A 29 8.19 1.57 5.77
N PHE A 30 7.33 1.27 4.79
CA PHE A 30 5.89 1.41 4.93
C PHE A 30 5.30 0.43 5.95
N GLY A 31 5.85 -0.79 6.04
CA GLY A 31 5.40 -1.82 6.97
C GLY A 31 5.75 -1.48 8.41
N LEU A 32 7.00 -1.10 8.67
CA LEU A 32 7.49 -0.74 10.01
C LEU A 32 6.89 0.58 10.50
N LEU A 33 6.70 1.55 9.60
CA LEU A 33 6.07 2.83 9.93
C LEU A 33 4.54 2.75 9.92
N SER A 34 3.91 1.58 10.06
CA SER A 34 2.45 1.44 9.98
C SER A 34 1.76 1.40 11.34
N ILE A 35 0.52 1.90 11.38
CA ILE A 35 -0.38 1.73 12.54
C ILE A 35 -0.85 0.27 12.76
N GLY A 36 -0.39 -0.66 11.92
CA GLY A 36 -0.58 -2.10 12.08
C GLY A 36 0.24 -2.70 13.21
N LEU A 37 1.45 -2.17 13.45
CA LEU A 37 2.34 -2.67 14.50
C LEU A 37 2.16 -1.91 15.82
N MET A 38 1.97 -0.59 15.75
CA MET A 38 1.79 0.23 16.94
C MET A 38 0.84 1.41 16.72
N PRO A 39 0.14 1.89 17.76
CA PRO A 39 -0.78 3.02 17.63
C PRO A 39 -0.05 4.33 17.30
N LEU A 40 -0.71 5.19 16.52
CA LEU A 40 -0.16 6.46 16.00
C LEU A 40 0.50 7.32 17.10
N LYS A 41 -0.09 7.38 18.29
CA LYS A 41 0.38 8.16 19.45
C LYS A 41 1.80 7.82 19.95
N LEU A 42 2.34 6.68 19.56
CA LEU A 42 3.71 6.26 19.91
C LEU A 42 4.76 6.76 18.91
N PHE A 43 4.32 7.27 17.76
CA PHE A 43 5.24 7.87 16.79
C PHE A 43 5.55 9.32 17.16
N PRO A 44 6.71 9.85 16.73
CA PRO A 44 6.98 11.27 16.80
C PRO A 44 5.96 12.11 16.01
N HIS A 45 5.53 13.25 16.54
CA HIS A 45 4.53 14.10 15.90
C HIS A 45 4.88 14.56 14.47
N TRP A 46 6.17 14.70 14.16
CA TRP A 46 6.64 15.11 12.84
C TRP A 46 6.38 14.05 11.76
N ILE A 47 6.32 12.76 12.12
CA ILE A 47 6.08 11.65 11.17
C ILE A 47 4.62 11.20 11.12
N HIS A 48 3.78 11.66 12.06
CA HIS A 48 2.34 11.40 12.06
C HIS A 48 1.64 11.60 10.71
N PRO A 49 1.86 12.71 9.95
CA PRO A 49 1.18 12.88 8.67
C PRO A 49 1.57 11.81 7.65
N PHE A 50 2.82 11.33 7.68
CA PHE A 50 3.26 10.25 6.80
C PHE A 50 2.65 8.91 7.22
N VAL A 51 2.80 8.56 8.51
CA VAL A 51 2.29 7.31 9.08
C VAL A 51 0.77 7.19 8.88
N ARG A 52 0.02 8.29 9.03
CA ARG A 52 -1.44 8.26 8.88
C ARG A 52 -1.88 8.21 7.41
N ASN A 53 -1.21 8.89 6.47
CA ASN A 53 -1.70 9.03 5.09
C ASN A 53 -1.18 7.94 4.14
N GLN A 54 -0.20 7.12 4.54
CA GLN A 54 0.34 6.04 3.71
C GLN A 54 -0.68 4.91 3.49
N PRO A 55 -0.58 4.16 2.38
CA PRO A 55 -1.57 3.15 2.00
C PRO A 55 -1.70 2.02 3.02
N ILE A 56 -0.58 1.49 3.54
CA ILE A 56 -0.61 0.35 4.49
C ILE A 56 -1.42 0.71 5.75
N SER A 57 -1.26 1.93 6.27
CA SER A 57 -1.99 2.37 7.45
C SER A 57 -3.48 2.57 7.19
N GLN A 58 -3.86 3.07 6.01
CA GLN A 58 -5.27 3.19 5.62
C GLN A 58 -5.93 1.82 5.46
N PHE A 59 -5.26 0.86 4.82
CA PHE A 59 -5.74 -0.52 4.73
C PHE A 59 -5.90 -1.16 6.12
N VAL A 60 -4.93 -1.01 7.02
CA VAL A 60 -5.04 -1.51 8.40
C VAL A 60 -6.22 -0.87 9.13
N ALA A 61 -6.42 0.45 9.00
CA ALA A 61 -7.55 1.14 9.63
C ALA A 61 -8.90 0.61 9.14
N ALA A 62 -9.05 0.43 7.82
CA ALA A 62 -10.27 -0.11 7.22
C ALA A 62 -10.52 -1.56 7.61
N LEU A 63 -9.49 -2.41 7.60
CA LEU A 63 -9.59 -3.81 8.03
C LEU A 63 -9.95 -3.93 9.52
N ARG A 64 -9.39 -3.07 10.38
CA ARG A 64 -9.74 -3.05 11.81
C ARG A 64 -11.18 -2.60 12.04
N ALA A 65 -11.66 -1.61 11.27
CA ALA A 65 -13.06 -1.20 11.30
C ALA A 65 -14.00 -2.32 10.81
N LEU A 66 -13.63 -3.01 9.71
CA LEU A 66 -14.44 -4.09 9.12
C LEU A 66 -14.44 -5.38 9.95
N ALA A 67 -13.34 -5.67 10.66
CA ALA A 67 -13.24 -6.80 11.58
C ALA A 67 -14.14 -6.64 12.82
N GLY A 68 -14.87 -5.52 12.93
CA GLY A 68 -15.80 -5.29 14.03
C GLY A 68 -15.07 -5.11 15.36
N ASP A 69 -13.85 -4.56 15.35
CA ASP A 69 -13.11 -4.28 16.57
C ASP A 69 -13.97 -3.35 17.46
N THR A 70 -14.49 -3.94 18.54
CA THR A 70 -15.38 -3.33 19.53
C THR A 70 -14.59 -2.73 20.70
N THR A 71 -13.26 -2.66 20.61
CA THR A 71 -12.48 -1.85 21.54
C THR A 71 -12.94 -0.39 21.40
N LYS A 72 -13.20 0.29 22.52
CA LYS A 72 -13.67 1.69 22.63
C LYS A 72 -12.78 2.76 21.94
N THR A 73 -11.82 2.34 21.13
CA THR A 73 -10.83 3.12 20.41
C THR A 73 -10.94 2.94 18.88
N ALA A 74 -11.67 1.92 18.39
CA ALA A 74 -11.85 1.67 16.97
C ALA A 74 -13.05 2.46 16.42
N SER A 75 -12.80 3.22 15.38
CA SER A 75 -13.82 4.00 14.68
C SER A 75 -14.78 3.03 13.98
N GLN A 76 -16.09 3.22 14.17
CA GLN A 76 -17.11 2.44 13.45
C GLN A 76 -16.88 2.53 11.93
N VAL A 77 -17.32 1.49 11.21
CA VAL A 77 -17.29 1.49 9.73
C VAL A 77 -18.03 2.73 9.24
N SER A 78 -17.26 3.72 8.84
CA SER A 78 -17.73 5.04 8.49
C SER A 78 -17.01 5.51 7.24
N TRP A 79 -17.73 6.29 6.43
CA TRP A 79 -17.20 6.85 5.18
C TRP A 79 -15.83 7.54 5.33
N PRO A 80 -15.52 8.28 6.42
CA PRO A 80 -14.21 8.89 6.62
C PRO A 80 -13.05 7.88 6.77
N VAL A 81 -13.31 6.65 7.22
CA VAL A 81 -12.30 5.58 7.37
C VAL A 81 -12.14 4.79 6.07
N MET A 82 -13.24 4.58 5.35
CA MET A 82 -13.23 3.84 4.09
C MET A 82 -12.77 4.67 2.89
N ALA A 83 -13.12 5.96 2.83
CA ALA A 83 -12.84 6.80 1.67
C ALA A 83 -11.34 6.89 1.33
N PRO A 84 -10.41 7.13 2.27
CA PRO A 84 -8.99 7.18 1.93
C PRO A 84 -8.46 5.83 1.42
N THR A 85 -8.96 4.72 1.97
CA THR A 85 -8.59 3.36 1.54
C THR A 85 -9.08 3.08 0.11
N LEU A 86 -10.32 3.45 -0.19
CA LEU A 86 -10.90 3.36 -1.54
C LEU A 86 -10.15 4.24 -2.54
N THR A 87 -9.76 5.46 -2.15
CA THR A 87 -8.96 6.36 -2.99
C THR A 87 -7.61 5.74 -3.31
N TRP A 88 -6.91 5.17 -2.31
CA TRP A 88 -5.65 4.47 -2.54
C TRP A 88 -5.82 3.25 -3.45
N LEU A 89 -6.87 2.45 -3.22
CA LEU A 89 -7.17 1.29 -4.04
C LEU A 89 -7.44 1.68 -5.50
N PHE A 90 -8.24 2.73 -5.72
CA PHE A 90 -8.48 3.28 -7.05
C PHE A 90 -7.20 3.82 -7.68
N ALA A 91 -6.37 4.56 -6.93
CA ALA A 91 -5.10 5.06 -7.42
C ALA A 91 -4.16 3.92 -7.86
N PHE A 92 -4.04 2.84 -7.07
CA PHE A 92 -3.26 1.67 -7.45
C PHE A 92 -3.80 1.00 -8.72
N VAL A 93 -5.12 0.86 -8.86
CA VAL A 93 -5.74 0.29 -10.07
C VAL A 93 -5.43 1.16 -11.29
N VAL A 94 -5.54 2.49 -11.18
CA VAL A 94 -5.23 3.41 -12.27
C VAL A 94 -3.75 3.34 -12.66
N ILE A 95 -2.83 3.33 -11.68
CA ILE A 95 -1.39 3.23 -11.92
C ILE A 95 -1.03 1.91 -12.61
N LEU A 96 -1.62 0.79 -12.16
CA LEU A 96 -1.39 -0.52 -12.76
C LEU A 96 -2.00 -0.64 -14.16
N ALA A 97 -3.19 -0.07 -14.36
CA ALA A 97 -3.83 -0.03 -15.67
C ALA A 97 -3.04 0.82 -16.66
N LEU A 98 -2.61 2.03 -16.26
CA LEU A 98 -1.77 2.89 -17.11
C LEU A 98 -0.45 2.20 -17.45
N SER A 99 0.26 1.67 -16.46
CA SER A 99 1.53 0.99 -16.71
C SER A 99 1.36 -0.22 -17.63
N SER A 100 0.29 -1.00 -17.45
CA SER A 100 -0.07 -2.10 -18.37
C SER A 100 -0.32 -1.63 -19.80
N THR A 101 -1.12 -0.57 -20.00
CA THR A 101 -1.40 -0.03 -21.34
C THR A 101 -0.14 0.55 -22.00
N ILE A 102 0.74 1.21 -21.25
CA ILE A 102 2.02 1.75 -21.75
C ILE A 102 2.96 0.61 -22.14
N VAL A 103 3.04 -0.45 -21.34
CA VAL A 103 3.87 -1.61 -21.63
C VAL A 103 3.33 -2.37 -22.85
N LEU A 104 2.00 -2.53 -22.95
CA LEU A 104 1.36 -3.18 -24.09
C LEU A 104 1.52 -2.39 -25.38
N ALA A 105 1.40 -1.05 -25.33
CA ALA A 105 1.66 -0.17 -26.46
C ALA A 105 3.14 -0.14 -26.89
N ARG A 106 4.05 -0.62 -26.03
CA ARG A 106 5.49 -0.75 -26.31
C ARG A 106 5.88 -2.17 -26.74
N ARG A 107 4.95 -3.13 -26.77
CA ARG A 107 5.20 -4.44 -27.36
C ARG A 107 4.91 -4.34 -28.87
N PRO A 108 5.90 -4.57 -29.76
CA PRO A 108 5.73 -4.51 -31.20
C PRO A 108 4.81 -5.62 -31.74
#